data_AF-A0A520KVJ9-F1
#
_entry.id   AF-A0A520KVJ9-F1
#
_cell.length_a   1.000
_cell.length_b   1.000
_cell.length_c   1.000
_cell.angle_alpha   90.00
_cell.angle_beta   90.00
_cell.angle_gamma   90.00
#
_symmetry.space_group_name_H-M   'P 1'
#
loop_
_entity.id
_entity.type
_entity.pdbx_description
1 polymer ?
#
loop_
_entity_poly.entity_id
_entity_poly.type
_entity_poly.pdbx_seq_one_letter_code
_entity_poly.pdbx_strand_id
1 'polypeptide(L)'
;MAEGCNRLLLSSKEREFYFFDEITPYLDIYQRVRVAKIIKELSKEKSVMVVEHDLAILDLLTDAVHVVYGEPGVYGVITHPLATRTAINQYIRGDLQKENIRIRDKSIKFEVHAPRSNVNLAVLKEFGRIYKSYGKFSLEVNPGDMRKGEIIGGIGPNSIGKSTFAKILSGVIEPTAGNVDFDLKISYKPQYVRGDTELTVAEILAPFMNPHYETEFINPLRLKSMMRKKICDLSGGELQRIAIVLCLSRDADLYILDEPSAHLDVEERTMISRIIRRFIENKEATAVVIDHDVYLIDLVSDRLIVFSGEPGTFGRTNGPLDMREGMNLFLKELNITFRRDEDTKRPRINKLNSRLDREQKEKGEYYYGR
;
A
#
# COMPACT_ATOMS: atom_id res chain seq x y z
N MET A 1 -18.21 -10.69 15.80
CA MET A 1 -16.97 -9.87 15.91
C MET A 1 -17.20 -8.41 16.29
N ALA A 2 -18.34 -7.78 15.94
CA ALA A 2 -18.66 -6.40 16.35
C ALA A 2 -18.81 -6.21 17.88
N GLU A 3 -19.32 -7.22 18.60
CA GLU A 3 -19.45 -7.16 20.07
C GLU A 3 -18.12 -7.31 20.83
N GLY A 4 -17.11 -7.96 20.23
CA GLY A 4 -15.82 -8.19 20.87
C GLY A 4 -14.94 -6.93 20.96
N CYS A 5 -15.03 -6.07 19.95
CA CYS A 5 -14.26 -4.82 19.90
C CYS A 5 -14.83 -3.77 20.87
N ASN A 6 -16.16 -3.71 21.01
CA ASN A 6 -16.79 -2.90 22.07
C ASN A 6 -16.39 -3.37 23.47
N ARG A 7 -16.27 -4.69 23.70
CA ARG A 7 -15.86 -5.23 25.01
C ARG A 7 -14.41 -4.93 25.39
N LEU A 8 -13.48 -4.84 24.45
CA LEU A 8 -12.07 -4.51 24.73
C LEU A 8 -11.88 -3.03 25.10
N LEU A 9 -12.66 -2.13 24.52
CA LEU A 9 -12.70 -0.72 24.93
C LEU A 9 -13.47 -0.54 26.24
N LEU A 10 -14.57 -1.28 26.44
CA LEU A 10 -15.35 -1.27 27.69
C LEU A 10 -14.67 -2.00 28.86
N SER A 11 -13.65 -2.85 28.63
CA SER A 11 -12.85 -3.45 29.72
C SER A 11 -11.72 -2.54 30.20
N SER A 12 -11.51 -1.41 29.55
CA SER A 12 -10.55 -0.41 30.01
C SER A 12 -11.26 0.50 31.01
N LYS A 13 -10.69 0.60 32.22
CA LYS A 13 -11.13 1.50 33.30
C LYS A 13 -11.58 2.84 32.71
N GLU A 14 -12.69 3.42 33.16
CA GLU A 14 -13.04 4.81 32.83
C GLU A 14 -11.84 5.69 33.13
N ARG A 15 -11.19 6.21 32.09
CA ARG A 15 -10.05 7.11 32.20
C ARG A 15 -10.36 8.39 31.46
N GLU A 16 -9.74 9.47 31.90
CA GLU A 16 -9.84 10.78 31.22
C GLU A 16 -8.89 10.87 30.02
N PHE A 17 -7.82 10.06 30.02
CA PHE A 17 -6.78 10.05 28.99
C PHE A 17 -6.51 8.64 28.47
N TYR A 18 -6.49 8.50 27.14
CA TYR A 18 -6.16 7.27 26.43
C TYR A 18 -4.94 7.48 25.53
N PHE A 19 -3.98 6.59 25.64
CA PHE A 19 -2.80 6.55 24.77
C PHE A 19 -2.86 5.30 23.88
N PHE A 20 -2.71 5.49 22.59
CA PHE A 20 -2.64 4.42 21.60
C PHE A 20 -1.32 4.49 20.86
N ASP A 21 -0.55 3.41 20.91
CA ASP A 21 0.73 3.29 20.23
C ASP A 21 0.58 2.30 19.08
N GLU A 22 0.77 2.78 17.85
CA GLU A 22 0.64 2.01 16.59
C GLU A 22 -0.60 1.10 16.52
N ILE A 23 -1.74 1.67 16.12
CA ILE A 23 -3.05 1.00 16.03
C ILE A 23 -3.29 0.28 14.71
N THR A 24 -2.54 0.61 13.66
CA THR A 24 -2.71 0.06 12.30
C THR A 24 -1.89 -1.19 11.93
N PRO A 25 -0.82 -1.61 12.64
CA PRO A 25 -0.07 -2.81 12.27
C PRO A 25 -0.95 -4.05 12.08
N TYR A 26 -0.68 -4.81 11.03
CA TYR A 26 -1.39 -6.05 10.64
C TYR A 26 -2.88 -5.90 10.31
N LEU A 27 -3.45 -4.69 10.41
CA LEU A 27 -4.83 -4.43 10.04
C LEU A 27 -4.95 -4.13 8.55
N ASP A 28 -6.00 -4.66 7.92
CA ASP A 28 -6.42 -4.17 6.62
C ASP A 28 -7.07 -2.79 6.73
N ILE A 29 -7.19 -2.10 5.60
CA ILE A 29 -7.81 -0.78 5.51
C ILE A 29 -9.23 -0.68 6.09
N TYR A 30 -10.06 -1.74 6.03
CA TYR A 30 -11.40 -1.74 6.62
C TYR A 30 -11.32 -1.70 8.14
N GLN A 31 -10.42 -2.51 8.70
CA GLN A 31 -10.15 -2.55 10.12
C GLN A 31 -9.51 -1.25 10.60
N ARG A 32 -8.52 -0.70 9.89
CA ARG A 32 -7.88 0.59 10.23
C ARG A 32 -8.89 1.73 10.28
N VAL A 33 -9.73 1.87 9.25
CA VAL A 33 -10.78 2.90 9.21
C VAL A 33 -11.80 2.71 10.33
N ARG A 34 -12.16 1.46 10.67
CA ARG A 34 -13.07 1.15 11.77
C ARG A 34 -12.47 1.55 13.13
N VAL A 35 -11.22 1.18 13.39
CA VAL A 35 -10.51 1.54 14.63
C VAL A 35 -10.40 3.05 14.73
N ALA A 36 -10.01 3.73 13.65
CA ALA A 36 -9.94 5.19 13.61
C ALA A 36 -11.30 5.85 13.91
N LYS A 37 -12.41 5.34 13.37
CA LYS A 37 -13.77 5.80 13.69
C LYS A 37 -14.10 5.67 15.18
N ILE A 38 -13.76 4.54 15.78
CA ILE A 38 -14.03 4.28 17.19
C ILE A 38 -13.21 5.21 18.10
N ILE A 39 -11.91 5.36 17.82
CA ILE A 39 -11.04 6.25 18.58
C ILE A 39 -11.48 7.72 18.40
N LYS A 40 -11.94 8.11 17.21
CA LYS A 40 -12.48 9.45 16.97
C LYS A 40 -13.76 9.73 17.75
N GLU A 41 -14.61 8.73 17.95
CA GLU A 41 -15.79 8.86 18.79
C GLU A 41 -15.41 9.04 20.26
N LEU A 42 -14.45 8.24 20.74
CA LEU A 42 -13.89 8.36 22.09
C LEU A 42 -13.30 9.75 22.35
N SER A 43 -12.65 10.35 21.35
CA SER A 43 -12.02 11.67 21.48
C SER A 43 -13.02 12.83 21.61
N LYS A 44 -14.34 12.59 21.49
CA LYS A 44 -15.36 13.62 21.75
C LYS A 44 -15.53 13.91 23.24
N GLU A 45 -15.30 12.91 24.07
CA GLU A 45 -15.52 12.98 25.52
C GLU A 45 -14.22 12.86 26.31
N LYS A 46 -13.19 12.24 25.74
CA LYS A 46 -11.93 11.90 26.41
C LYS A 46 -10.74 12.50 25.69
N SER A 47 -9.65 12.71 26.43
CA SER A 47 -8.37 13.09 25.83
C SER A 47 -7.71 11.86 25.22
N VAL A 48 -7.27 11.96 23.97
CA VAL A 48 -6.67 10.85 23.23
C VAL A 48 -5.36 11.29 22.59
N MET A 49 -4.32 10.49 22.78
CA MET A 49 -3.04 10.64 22.08
C MET A 49 -2.75 9.36 21.30
N VAL A 50 -2.43 9.50 20.01
CA VAL A 50 -2.15 8.37 19.11
C VAL A 50 -0.80 8.56 18.43
N VAL A 51 0.00 7.50 18.41
CA VAL A 51 1.23 7.39 17.63
C VAL A 51 0.95 6.51 16.42
N GLU A 52 1.24 7.02 15.22
CA GLU A 52 0.94 6.33 13.96
C GLU A 52 1.92 6.70 12.85
N HIS A 53 2.16 5.76 11.95
CA HIS A 53 2.94 5.96 10.72
C HIS A 53 2.04 6.08 9.48
N ASP A 54 0.77 5.68 9.58
CA ASP A 54 -0.20 5.74 8.49
C ASP A 54 -0.80 7.16 8.35
N LEU A 55 -0.35 7.90 7.34
CA LEU A 55 -0.81 9.26 7.09
C LEU A 55 -2.30 9.38 6.79
N ALA A 56 -2.92 8.37 6.18
CA ALA A 56 -4.37 8.37 5.92
C ALA A 56 -5.15 8.31 7.22
N ILE A 57 -4.70 7.44 8.13
CA ILE A 57 -5.34 7.28 9.43
C ILE A 57 -5.11 8.50 10.30
N LEU A 58 -3.93 9.12 10.25
CA LEU A 58 -3.68 10.40 10.91
C LEU A 58 -4.61 11.50 10.40
N ASP A 59 -4.85 11.63 9.09
CA ASP A 59 -5.79 12.61 8.52
C ASP A 59 -7.23 12.42 9.03
N LEU A 60 -7.65 11.16 9.17
CA LEU A 60 -8.99 10.78 9.61
C LEU A 60 -9.19 11.03 11.11
N LEU A 61 -8.17 10.70 11.90
CA LEU A 61 -8.26 10.59 13.36
C LEU A 61 -7.93 11.91 14.08
N THR A 62 -6.88 12.59 13.65
CA THR A 62 -6.25 13.65 14.45
C THR A 62 -6.79 15.05 14.14
N ASP A 63 -6.72 15.93 15.14
CA ASP A 63 -6.98 17.38 14.98
C ASP A 63 -5.68 18.19 15.05
N ALA A 64 -4.73 17.74 15.88
CA ALA A 64 -3.37 18.24 15.97
C ALA A 64 -2.38 17.07 15.93
N VAL A 65 -1.20 17.31 15.39
CA VAL A 65 -0.12 16.33 15.25
C VAL A 65 1.19 16.97 15.71
N HIS A 66 1.98 16.17 16.44
CA HIS A 66 3.39 16.44 16.70
C HIS A 66 4.22 15.60 15.75
N VAL A 67 5.27 16.16 15.19
CA VAL A 67 6.27 15.41 14.44
C VAL A 67 7.40 15.06 15.40
N VAL A 68 7.88 13.82 15.34
CA VAL A 68 9.09 13.40 16.06
C VAL A 68 10.22 13.31 15.04
N TYR A 69 11.36 13.93 15.34
CA TYR A 69 12.55 13.90 14.50
C TYR A 69 13.82 13.74 15.33
N GLY A 70 14.91 13.29 14.71
CA GLY A 70 16.19 13.11 15.37
C GLY A 70 17.02 12.05 14.65
N GLU A 71 17.93 11.43 15.39
CA GLU A 71 18.78 10.37 14.89
C GLU A 71 18.42 9.05 15.59
N PRO A 72 17.95 8.01 14.86
CA PRO A 72 17.54 6.74 15.45
C PRO A 72 18.63 6.13 16.34
N GLY A 73 18.27 5.76 17.57
CA GLY A 73 19.18 5.21 18.56
C GLY A 73 20.10 6.23 19.25
N VAL A 74 20.01 7.51 18.89
CA VAL A 74 20.84 8.59 19.47
C VAL A 74 19.98 9.61 20.21
N TYR A 75 19.01 10.24 19.53
CA TYR A 75 18.12 11.23 20.15
C TYR A 75 16.81 11.41 19.37
N GLY A 76 15.80 11.96 20.03
CA GLY A 76 14.53 12.35 19.42
C GLY A 76 13.98 13.64 20.03
N VAL A 77 13.38 14.49 19.20
CA VAL A 77 12.78 15.78 19.56
C VAL A 77 11.34 15.80 19.06
N ILE A 78 10.43 16.27 19.90
CA ILE A 78 8.99 16.40 19.60
C ILE A 78 8.70 17.86 19.28
N THR A 79 8.09 18.13 18.13
CA THR A 79 7.70 19.49 17.72
C THR A 79 6.58 20.06 18.58
N HIS A 80 6.32 21.37 18.42
CA HIS A 80 5.04 21.92 18.87
C HIS A 80 3.86 21.33 18.07
N PRO A 81 2.64 21.31 18.63
CA PRO A 81 1.49 20.78 17.90
C PRO A 81 1.15 21.68 16.71
N LEU A 82 0.88 21.05 15.58
CA LEU A 82 0.41 21.69 14.37
C LEU A 82 -0.93 21.08 13.95
N ALA A 83 -1.74 21.83 13.21
CA ALA A 83 -2.92 21.26 12.57
C ALA A 83 -2.50 20.09 11.67
N THR A 84 -3.27 18.99 11.67
CA THR A 84 -2.92 17.73 11.00
C THR A 84 -2.39 17.91 9.57
N ARG A 85 -3.08 18.69 8.73
CA ARG A 85 -2.66 18.96 7.34
C ARG A 85 -1.25 19.57 7.30
N THR A 86 -1.02 20.60 8.11
CA THR A 86 0.24 21.34 8.15
C THR A 86 1.39 20.44 8.61
N ALA A 87 1.18 19.67 9.68
CA ALA A 87 2.18 18.76 10.23
C ALA A 87 2.61 17.71 9.20
N ILE A 88 1.63 17.03 8.58
CA ILE A 88 1.89 15.99 7.58
C ILE A 88 2.60 16.60 6.35
N ASN A 89 2.17 17.78 5.89
CA ASN A 89 2.79 18.43 4.74
C ASN A 89 4.24 18.86 5.02
N GLN A 90 4.55 19.32 6.24
CA GLN A 90 5.92 19.62 6.66
C GLN A 90 6.79 18.35 6.75
N TYR A 91 6.25 17.28 7.35
CA TYR A 91 6.92 15.97 7.39
C TYR A 91 7.27 15.43 5.99
N ILE A 92 6.33 15.53 5.05
CA ILE A 92 6.50 15.12 3.65
C ILE A 92 7.56 15.98 2.95
N ARG A 93 7.54 17.29 3.15
CA ARG A 93 8.55 18.20 2.59
C ARG A 93 9.94 17.95 3.18
N GLY A 94 10.00 17.49 4.43
CA GLY A 94 11.24 17.32 5.18
C GLY A 94 11.73 18.59 5.84
N ASP A 95 10.88 19.60 5.98
CA ASP A 95 11.22 20.93 6.51
C ASP A 95 10.20 21.34 7.59
N LEU A 96 10.66 21.40 8.84
CA LEU A 96 9.90 21.76 10.02
C LEU A 96 10.09 23.25 10.30
N GLN A 97 9.18 24.05 9.74
CA GLN A 97 9.37 25.50 9.62
C GLN A 97 9.40 26.22 10.98
N LYS A 98 8.61 25.79 11.97
CA LYS A 98 8.59 26.46 13.28
C LYS A 98 9.86 26.16 14.08
N GLU A 99 10.41 24.99 13.87
CA GLU A 99 11.62 24.48 14.52
C GLU A 99 12.89 24.89 13.77
N ASN A 100 12.75 25.46 12.56
CA ASN A 100 13.84 25.84 11.67
C ASN A 100 14.81 24.67 11.40
N ILE A 101 14.26 23.47 11.20
CA ILE A 101 15.03 22.23 11.03
C ILE A 101 14.60 21.48 9.77
N ARG A 102 15.59 21.08 8.98
CA ARG A 102 15.41 20.17 7.85
C ARG A 102 15.68 18.74 8.30
N ILE A 103 14.65 17.91 8.32
CA ILE A 103 14.72 16.50 8.70
C ILE A 103 15.04 15.58 7.52
N ARG A 104 14.92 16.08 6.28
CA ARG A 104 15.20 15.32 5.06
C ARG A 104 15.67 16.23 3.93
N ASP A 105 16.68 15.80 3.17
CA ASP A 105 17.22 16.57 2.05
C ASP A 105 16.27 16.68 0.84
N LYS A 106 15.50 15.61 0.59
CA LYS A 106 14.58 15.52 -0.55
C LYS A 106 13.16 15.36 -0.04
N SER A 107 12.21 16.07 -0.63
CA SER A 107 10.80 15.88 -0.31
C SER A 107 10.26 14.54 -0.81
N ILE A 108 9.29 14.01 -0.09
CA ILE A 108 8.46 12.89 -0.56
C ILE A 108 7.49 13.46 -1.60
N LYS A 109 7.75 13.22 -2.88
CA LYS A 109 6.89 13.62 -4.00
C LYS A 109 5.81 12.59 -4.29
N PHE A 110 4.55 13.01 -4.24
CA PHE A 110 3.42 12.23 -4.75
C PHE A 110 3.18 12.69 -6.18
N GLU A 111 3.70 11.94 -7.14
CA GLU A 111 3.56 12.29 -8.55
C GLU A 111 2.16 11.89 -9.02
N VAL A 112 1.39 12.88 -9.49
CA VAL A 112 0.12 12.61 -10.16
C VAL A 112 0.46 12.22 -11.58
N HIS A 113 0.56 10.92 -11.81
CA HIS A 113 0.72 10.43 -13.16
C HIS A 113 -0.58 10.68 -13.92
N ALA A 114 -0.49 11.38 -15.05
CA ALA A 114 -1.62 11.42 -15.96
C ALA A 114 -1.95 9.96 -16.31
N PRO A 115 -3.22 9.51 -16.18
CA PRO A 115 -3.62 8.25 -16.79
C PRO A 115 -3.06 8.24 -18.20
N ARG A 116 -2.27 7.20 -18.52
CA ARG A 116 -1.94 6.92 -19.91
C ARG A 116 -3.28 6.99 -20.61
N SER A 117 -3.47 7.97 -21.49
CA SER A 117 -4.68 7.97 -22.31
C SER A 117 -4.79 6.55 -22.86
N ASN A 118 -5.98 5.96 -22.80
CA ASN A 118 -6.30 4.62 -23.32
C ASN A 118 -6.07 4.57 -24.84
N VAL A 119 -4.88 4.95 -25.32
CA VAL A 119 -4.40 4.85 -26.67
C VAL A 119 -3.90 3.43 -26.79
N ASN A 120 -4.86 2.50 -26.87
CA ASN A 120 -4.69 1.13 -27.35
C ASN A 120 -3.42 0.42 -26.85
N LEU A 121 -3.20 0.32 -25.53
CA LEU A 121 -2.21 -0.64 -25.03
C LEU A 121 -2.64 -2.03 -25.48
N ALA A 122 -1.75 -2.74 -26.17
CA ALA A 122 -2.03 -4.08 -26.67
C ALA A 122 -2.31 -5.03 -25.49
N VAL A 123 -3.33 -5.87 -25.63
CA VAL A 123 -3.61 -6.92 -24.65
C VAL A 123 -2.42 -7.87 -24.62
N LEU A 124 -1.79 -8.00 -23.45
CA LEU A 124 -0.76 -9.01 -23.19
C LEU A 124 -1.42 -10.38 -23.07
N LYS A 125 -2.48 -10.49 -22.26
CA LYS A 125 -3.18 -11.75 -22.01
C LYS A 125 -4.58 -11.52 -21.45
N GLU A 126 -5.52 -12.34 -21.90
CA GLU A 126 -6.85 -12.45 -21.30
C GLU A 126 -6.92 -13.67 -20.37
N PHE A 127 -7.71 -13.56 -19.31
CA PHE A 127 -8.02 -14.68 -18.43
C PHE A 127 -9.54 -14.85 -18.30
N GLY A 128 -9.98 -16.10 -18.40
CA GLY A 128 -11.37 -16.47 -18.22
C GLY A 128 -11.78 -16.43 -16.74
N ARG A 129 -12.98 -16.94 -16.47
CA ARG A 129 -13.45 -17.10 -15.09
C ARG A 129 -12.66 -18.21 -14.41
N ILE A 130 -12.16 -17.94 -13.20
CA ILE A 130 -11.36 -18.89 -12.43
C ILE A 130 -12.00 -19.08 -11.06
N TYR A 131 -11.98 -20.32 -10.57
CA TYR A 131 -12.49 -20.68 -9.26
C TYR A 131 -11.42 -21.38 -8.45
N LYS A 132 -11.31 -21.02 -7.17
CA LYS A 132 -10.47 -21.75 -6.21
C LYS A 132 -11.27 -22.00 -4.94
N SER A 133 -11.26 -23.25 -4.46
CA SER A 133 -11.87 -23.62 -3.18
C SER A 133 -10.84 -24.27 -2.25
N TYR A 134 -10.91 -23.92 -0.97
CA TYR A 134 -10.19 -24.56 0.14
C TYR A 134 -11.19 -25.19 1.14
N GLY A 135 -12.33 -25.67 0.65
CA GLY A 135 -13.41 -26.21 1.47
C GLY A 135 -14.26 -25.09 2.09
N LYS A 136 -13.79 -24.48 3.18
CA LYS A 136 -14.54 -23.41 3.89
C LYS A 136 -14.47 -22.04 3.22
N PHE A 137 -13.43 -21.82 2.42
CA PHE A 137 -13.22 -20.59 1.68
C PHE A 137 -13.29 -20.85 0.17
N SER A 138 -13.89 -19.91 -0.57
CA SER A 138 -13.89 -19.91 -2.03
C SER A 138 -13.50 -18.56 -2.60
N LEU A 139 -12.82 -18.56 -3.74
CA LEU A 139 -12.49 -17.38 -4.52
C LEU A 139 -13.03 -17.56 -5.94
N GLU A 140 -13.86 -16.61 -6.37
CA GLU A 140 -14.31 -16.45 -7.76
C GLU A 140 -13.57 -15.28 -8.40
N VAL A 141 -12.76 -15.56 -9.40
CA VAL A 141 -12.09 -14.55 -10.22
C VAL A 141 -12.95 -14.32 -11.46
N ASN A 142 -13.51 -13.12 -11.59
CA ASN A 142 -14.21 -12.71 -12.80
C ASN A 142 -13.22 -12.61 -13.98
N PRO A 143 -13.68 -12.84 -15.23
CA PRO A 143 -12.84 -12.68 -16.41
C PRO A 143 -12.27 -11.26 -16.55
N GLY A 144 -11.10 -11.14 -17.19
CA GLY A 144 -10.46 -9.85 -17.42
C GLY A 144 -9.27 -9.94 -18.37
N ASP A 145 -8.65 -8.78 -18.61
CA ASP A 145 -7.50 -8.61 -19.49
C ASP A 145 -6.32 -7.97 -18.75
N MET A 146 -5.11 -8.26 -19.20
CA MET A 146 -3.89 -7.57 -18.82
C MET A 146 -3.26 -6.99 -20.10
N ARG A 147 -2.85 -5.73 -20.07
CA ARG A 147 -2.30 -4.97 -21.20
C ARG A 147 -0.82 -4.71 -21.01
N LYS A 148 -0.07 -4.72 -22.11
CA LYS A 148 1.38 -4.46 -22.11
C LYS A 148 1.68 -3.08 -21.54
N GLY A 149 2.68 -2.99 -20.67
CA GLY A 149 3.10 -1.73 -20.08
C GLY A 149 2.17 -1.21 -18.98
N GLU A 150 1.14 -1.95 -18.56
CA GLU A 150 0.19 -1.50 -17.54
C GLU A 150 0.52 -2.09 -16.15
N ILE A 151 0.11 -1.36 -15.12
CA ILE A 151 0.12 -1.84 -13.74
C ILE A 151 -1.32 -1.99 -13.24
N ILE A 152 -1.72 -3.22 -12.92
CA ILE A 152 -3.00 -3.51 -12.28
C ILE A 152 -2.80 -3.57 -10.76
N GLY A 153 -3.46 -2.68 -10.03
CA GLY A 153 -3.55 -2.74 -8.58
C GLY A 153 -4.60 -3.75 -8.11
N GLY A 154 -4.31 -4.53 -7.08
CA GLY A 154 -5.28 -5.41 -6.42
C GLY A 154 -5.52 -4.92 -5.00
N ILE A 155 -6.77 -4.56 -4.66
CA ILE A 155 -7.12 -4.04 -3.34
C ILE A 155 -8.35 -4.72 -2.74
N GLY A 156 -8.39 -4.88 -1.42
CA GLY A 156 -9.53 -5.43 -0.69
C GLY A 156 -9.17 -5.87 0.74
N PRO A 157 -10.13 -6.40 1.51
CA PRO A 157 -9.92 -6.78 2.90
C PRO A 157 -8.97 -7.98 3.03
N ASN A 158 -8.51 -8.24 4.26
CA ASN A 158 -7.73 -9.44 4.57
C ASN A 158 -8.59 -10.69 4.36
N SER A 159 -7.94 -11.83 4.08
CA SER A 159 -8.61 -13.13 3.97
C SER A 159 -9.70 -13.22 2.89
N ILE A 160 -9.65 -12.35 1.88
CA ILE A 160 -10.59 -12.31 0.75
C ILE A 160 -10.07 -13.03 -0.51
N GLY A 161 -8.86 -13.60 -0.46
CA GLY A 161 -8.27 -14.34 -1.58
C GLY A 161 -7.30 -13.55 -2.46
N LYS A 162 -6.80 -12.39 -2.02
CA LYS A 162 -5.78 -11.60 -2.75
C LYS A 162 -4.50 -12.39 -3.04
N SER A 163 -3.86 -12.94 -2.01
CA SER A 163 -2.66 -13.78 -2.18
C SER A 163 -2.97 -15.09 -2.90
N THR A 164 -4.21 -15.59 -2.80
CA THR A 164 -4.66 -16.74 -3.60
C THR A 164 -4.69 -16.38 -5.09
N PHE A 165 -5.22 -15.21 -5.45
CA PHE A 165 -5.19 -14.70 -6.82
C PHE A 165 -3.75 -14.53 -7.34
N ALA A 166 -2.84 -13.90 -6.58
CA ALA A 166 -1.43 -13.80 -6.96
C ALA A 166 -0.75 -15.16 -7.17
N LYS A 167 -1.05 -16.16 -6.33
CA LYS A 167 -0.51 -17.51 -6.46
C LYS A 167 -1.07 -18.26 -7.66
N ILE A 168 -2.34 -18.05 -8.00
CA ILE A 168 -2.97 -18.61 -9.20
C ILE A 168 -2.30 -18.01 -10.43
N LEU A 169 -2.22 -16.67 -10.50
CA LEU A 169 -1.63 -15.98 -11.63
C LEU A 169 -0.15 -16.32 -11.82
N SER A 170 0.59 -16.60 -10.74
CA SER A 170 2.00 -16.99 -10.80
C SER A 170 2.25 -18.48 -11.04
N GLY A 171 1.20 -19.31 -11.16
CA GLY A 171 1.32 -20.76 -11.34
C GLY A 171 1.80 -21.51 -10.08
N VAL A 172 1.89 -20.85 -8.92
CA VAL A 172 2.25 -21.49 -7.65
C VAL A 172 1.15 -22.42 -7.15
N ILE A 173 -0.11 -22.12 -7.47
CA ILE A 173 -1.25 -22.99 -7.18
C ILE A 173 -2.16 -23.11 -8.40
N GLU A 174 -2.70 -24.30 -8.61
CA GLU A 174 -3.70 -24.53 -9.65
C GLU A 174 -5.09 -24.09 -9.17
N PRO A 175 -5.95 -23.58 -10.07
CA PRO A 175 -7.35 -23.35 -9.77
C PRO A 175 -8.11 -24.68 -9.55
N THR A 176 -9.24 -24.61 -8.86
CA THR A 176 -10.17 -25.73 -8.73
C THR A 176 -11.01 -25.91 -9.99
N ALA A 177 -11.34 -24.79 -10.68
CA ALA A 177 -11.97 -24.81 -11.99
C ALA A 177 -11.60 -23.54 -12.78
N GLY A 178 -11.69 -23.62 -14.11
CA GLY A 178 -11.14 -22.62 -15.02
C GLY A 178 -9.66 -22.87 -15.31
N ASN A 179 -9.14 -22.30 -16.40
CA ASN A 179 -7.75 -22.49 -16.82
C ASN A 179 -6.99 -21.18 -16.74
N VAL A 180 -5.76 -21.28 -16.23
CA VAL A 180 -4.79 -20.19 -16.18
C VAL A 180 -3.53 -20.71 -16.86
N ASP A 181 -3.55 -20.76 -18.19
CA ASP A 181 -2.39 -21.12 -18.98
C ASP A 181 -1.82 -19.87 -19.63
N PHE A 182 -0.85 -19.29 -18.92
CA PHE A 182 -0.08 -18.16 -19.37
C PHE A 182 1.25 -18.67 -19.90
N ASP A 183 1.37 -18.76 -21.22
CA ASP A 183 2.66 -18.86 -21.91
C ASP A 183 3.42 -17.53 -21.77
N LEU A 184 3.78 -17.18 -20.53
CA LEU A 184 4.43 -15.95 -20.11
C LEU A 184 5.50 -16.30 -19.07
N LYS A 185 6.65 -15.63 -19.13
CA LYS A 185 7.62 -15.67 -18.05
C LYS A 185 7.08 -14.81 -16.90
N ILE A 186 6.91 -15.42 -15.72
CA ILE A 186 6.36 -14.73 -14.56
C ILE A 186 7.42 -14.58 -13.47
N SER A 187 7.58 -13.36 -12.95
CA SER A 187 8.36 -13.09 -11.75
C SER A 187 7.42 -12.77 -10.60
N TYR A 188 7.57 -13.46 -9.47
CA TYR A 188 6.65 -13.35 -8.34
C TYR A 188 7.39 -13.03 -7.04
N LYS A 189 6.99 -11.91 -6.39
CA LYS A 189 7.33 -11.59 -5.00
C LYS A 189 6.17 -12.04 -4.10
N PRO A 190 6.38 -13.03 -3.22
CA PRO A 190 5.35 -13.48 -2.29
C PRO A 190 5.16 -12.52 -1.10
N GLN A 191 3.96 -12.54 -0.51
CA GLN A 191 3.63 -11.77 0.70
C GLN A 191 4.68 -11.97 1.81
N TYR A 192 4.91 -13.22 2.22
CA TYR A 192 5.89 -13.58 3.24
C TYR A 192 7.24 -13.90 2.60
N VAL A 193 8.21 -13.03 2.86
CA VAL A 193 9.61 -13.24 2.48
C VAL A 193 10.35 -13.85 3.67
N ARG A 194 11.16 -14.89 3.41
CA ARG A 194 12.02 -15.49 4.42
C ARG A 194 13.48 -15.25 4.10
N GLY A 195 14.26 -14.93 5.12
CA GLY A 195 15.69 -14.66 5.04
C GLY A 195 16.54 -15.86 5.45
N ASP A 196 16.16 -17.08 5.05
CA ASP A 196 16.75 -18.31 5.60
C ASP A 196 18.08 -18.69 4.92
N THR A 197 18.94 -17.71 4.64
CA THR A 197 20.22 -17.92 3.95
C THR A 197 21.34 -17.08 4.53
N GLU A 198 22.52 -17.69 4.63
CA GLU A 198 23.76 -17.08 5.09
C GLU A 198 24.45 -16.24 4.00
N LEU A 199 23.94 -16.26 2.78
CA LEU A 199 24.45 -15.43 1.69
C LEU A 199 24.28 -13.95 2.03
N THR A 200 25.23 -13.15 1.56
CA THR A 200 25.17 -11.70 1.62
C THR A 200 24.27 -11.13 0.55
N VAL A 201 23.79 -9.90 0.77
CA VAL A 201 23.04 -9.14 -0.23
C VAL A 201 23.82 -9.02 -1.55
N ALA A 202 25.13 -8.79 -1.49
CA ALA A 202 25.98 -8.71 -2.68
C ALA A 202 26.00 -10.02 -3.46
N GLU A 203 26.14 -11.15 -2.79
CA GLU A 203 26.16 -12.48 -3.44
C GLU A 203 24.84 -12.80 -4.13
N ILE A 204 23.71 -12.49 -3.48
CA ILE A 204 22.38 -12.73 -4.06
C ILE A 204 22.09 -11.83 -5.27
N LEU A 205 22.54 -10.57 -5.25
CA LEU A 205 22.31 -9.63 -6.34
C LEU A 205 23.36 -9.73 -7.45
N ALA A 206 24.50 -10.38 -7.21
CA ALA A 206 25.62 -10.49 -8.15
C ALA A 206 25.21 -10.93 -9.58
N PRO A 207 24.31 -11.92 -9.77
CA PRO A 207 23.91 -12.36 -11.11
C PRO A 207 23.18 -11.29 -11.94
N PHE A 208 22.62 -10.26 -11.29
CA PHE A 208 21.78 -9.24 -11.94
C PHE A 208 22.51 -7.90 -12.11
N MET A 209 23.68 -7.73 -11.49
CA MET A 209 24.39 -6.46 -11.50
C MET A 209 24.84 -6.06 -12.91
N ASN A 210 24.51 -4.84 -13.29
CA ASN A 210 24.93 -4.18 -14.52
C ASN A 210 25.18 -2.69 -14.24
N PRO A 211 25.81 -1.92 -15.16
CA PRO A 211 26.13 -0.51 -14.92
C PRO A 211 24.93 0.38 -14.57
N HIS A 212 23.72 0.05 -15.02
CA HIS A 212 22.51 0.83 -14.73
C HIS A 212 21.84 0.42 -13.42
N TYR A 213 22.06 -0.82 -12.99
CA TYR A 213 21.50 -1.43 -11.78
C TYR A 213 21.77 -0.63 -10.51
N GLU A 214 22.96 -0.01 -10.42
CA GLU A 214 23.32 0.82 -9.28
C GLU A 214 22.42 2.07 -9.19
N THR A 215 22.15 2.72 -10.32
CA THR A 215 21.29 3.91 -10.38
C THR A 215 19.80 3.61 -10.32
N GLU A 216 19.40 2.41 -10.75
CA GLU A 216 18.00 2.00 -10.84
C GLU A 216 17.48 1.41 -9.52
N PHE A 217 18.28 0.58 -8.85
CA PHE A 217 17.86 -0.14 -7.65
C PHE A 217 18.70 0.19 -6.43
N ILE A 218 20.04 0.07 -6.50
CA ILE A 218 20.92 0.14 -5.32
C ILE A 218 20.86 1.51 -4.63
N ASN A 219 21.06 2.58 -5.40
CA ASN A 219 21.09 3.94 -4.87
C ASN A 219 19.70 4.41 -4.40
N PRO A 220 18.62 4.25 -5.19
CA PRO A 220 17.28 4.62 -4.74
C PRO A 220 16.88 3.91 -3.46
N LEU A 221 17.07 2.58 -3.37
CA LEU A 221 16.67 1.77 -2.21
C LEU A 221 17.68 1.77 -1.05
N ARG A 222 18.75 2.56 -1.15
CA ARG A 222 19.81 2.67 -0.15
C ARG A 222 20.42 1.32 0.24
N LEU A 223 20.63 0.44 -0.74
CA LEU A 223 21.12 -0.93 -0.49
C LEU A 223 22.63 -0.99 -0.24
N LYS A 224 23.37 0.09 -0.53
CA LYS A 224 24.84 0.13 -0.43
C LYS A 224 25.37 -0.26 0.95
N SER A 225 24.74 0.21 2.02
CA SER A 225 25.14 -0.08 3.40
C SER A 225 24.85 -1.52 3.84
N MET A 226 23.93 -2.21 3.15
CA MET A 226 23.54 -3.59 3.46
C MET A 226 24.17 -4.64 2.53
N MET A 227 24.93 -4.24 1.49
CA MET A 227 25.56 -5.17 0.55
C MET A 227 26.40 -6.27 1.22
N ARG A 228 27.03 -5.94 2.37
CA ARG A 228 27.86 -6.88 3.15
C ARG A 228 27.10 -7.64 4.23
N LYS A 229 25.85 -7.26 4.53
CA LYS A 229 25.03 -7.96 5.52
C LYS A 229 24.57 -9.30 4.94
N LYS A 230 24.44 -10.30 5.81
CA LYS A 230 23.78 -11.55 5.47
C LYS A 230 22.27 -11.33 5.41
N ILE A 231 21.60 -12.12 4.59
CA ILE A 231 20.15 -12.03 4.39
C ILE A 231 19.39 -12.43 5.66
N CYS A 232 19.90 -13.40 6.42
CA CYS A 232 19.35 -13.79 7.72
C CYS A 232 19.43 -12.70 8.80
N ASP A 233 20.32 -11.73 8.64
CA ASP A 233 20.51 -10.61 9.59
C ASP A 233 19.68 -9.37 9.23
N LEU A 234 18.94 -9.38 8.12
CA LEU A 234 18.17 -8.24 7.65
C LEU A 234 16.89 -8.04 8.47
N SER A 235 16.56 -6.79 8.74
CA SER A 235 15.23 -6.43 9.25
C SER A 235 14.14 -6.71 8.21
N GLY A 236 12.88 -6.79 8.64
CA GLY A 236 11.74 -7.04 7.75
C GLY A 236 11.65 -6.05 6.57
N GLY A 237 11.88 -4.76 6.80
CA GLY A 237 11.87 -3.73 5.75
C GLY A 237 13.08 -3.81 4.81
N GLU A 238 14.27 -4.17 5.32
CA GLU A 238 15.45 -4.42 4.49
C GLU A 238 15.23 -5.65 3.59
N LEU A 239 14.76 -6.76 4.17
CA LEU A 239 14.45 -8.00 3.44
C LEU A 239 13.38 -7.76 2.36
N GLN A 240 12.36 -6.96 2.68
CA GLN A 240 11.31 -6.58 1.74
C GLN A 240 11.87 -5.82 0.53
N ARG A 241 12.75 -4.83 0.74
CA ARG A 241 13.40 -4.08 -0.35
C ARG A 241 14.21 -5.01 -1.25
N ILE A 242 14.96 -5.94 -0.67
CA ILE A 242 15.73 -6.94 -1.44
C ILE A 242 14.81 -7.85 -2.25
N ALA A 243 13.71 -8.33 -1.68
CA ALA A 243 12.76 -9.19 -2.39
C ALA A 243 12.11 -8.49 -3.59
N ILE A 244 11.78 -7.20 -3.46
CA ILE A 244 11.24 -6.40 -4.56
C ILE A 244 12.28 -6.29 -5.68
N VAL A 245 13.53 -5.94 -5.35
CA VAL A 245 14.61 -5.84 -6.35
C VAL A 245 14.84 -7.17 -7.05
N LEU A 246 14.89 -8.28 -6.31
CA LEU A 246 15.06 -9.61 -6.90
C LEU A 246 13.93 -9.98 -7.85
N CYS A 247 12.69 -9.61 -7.52
CA CYS A 247 11.54 -9.81 -8.39
C CYS A 247 11.70 -9.01 -9.69
N LEU A 248 12.01 -7.72 -9.60
CA LEU A 248 12.17 -6.83 -10.77
C LEU A 248 13.41 -7.19 -11.62
N SER A 249 14.43 -7.78 -11.01
CA SER A 249 15.68 -8.13 -11.71
C SER A 249 15.57 -9.36 -12.60
N ARG A 250 14.55 -10.19 -12.40
CA ARG A 250 14.29 -11.36 -13.26
C ARG A 250 13.76 -10.92 -14.61
N ASP A 251 14.13 -11.63 -15.66
CA ASP A 251 13.54 -11.45 -16.98
C ASP A 251 12.15 -12.10 -17.04
N ALA A 252 11.10 -11.27 -17.07
CA ALA A 252 9.71 -11.71 -17.06
C ALA A 252 8.83 -10.78 -17.89
N ASP A 253 7.75 -11.33 -18.44
CA ASP A 253 6.69 -10.61 -19.14
C ASP A 253 5.67 -10.02 -18.15
N LEU A 254 5.44 -10.75 -17.05
CA LEU A 254 4.50 -10.40 -15.99
C LEU A 254 5.19 -10.42 -14.62
N TYR A 255 5.12 -9.30 -13.90
CA TYR A 255 5.62 -9.16 -12.53
C TYR A 255 4.46 -9.14 -11.55
N ILE A 256 4.48 -10.00 -10.54
CA ILE A 256 3.44 -10.07 -9.51
C ILE A 256 4.08 -9.73 -8.17
N LEU A 257 3.58 -8.69 -7.52
CA LEU A 257 4.05 -8.25 -6.22
C LEU A 257 2.92 -8.34 -5.21
N ASP A 258 3.01 -9.30 -4.28
CA ASP A 258 2.04 -9.49 -3.20
C ASP A 258 2.53 -8.80 -1.92
N GLU A 259 1.77 -7.80 -1.49
CA GLU A 259 2.02 -6.88 -0.38
C GLU A 259 3.46 -6.34 -0.35
N PRO A 260 3.88 -5.58 -1.39
CA PRO A 260 5.19 -4.94 -1.40
C PRO A 260 5.30 -3.83 -0.34
N SER A 261 4.22 -3.25 0.18
CA SER A 261 4.29 -2.18 1.20
C SER A 261 4.61 -2.65 2.63
N ALA A 262 4.61 -3.97 2.87
CA ALA A 262 4.73 -4.53 4.21
C ALA A 262 6.04 -4.14 4.90
N HIS A 263 5.96 -3.73 6.17
CA HIS A 263 7.10 -3.28 7.00
C HIS A 263 7.82 -2.01 6.51
N LEU A 264 7.27 -1.30 5.52
CA LEU A 264 7.87 -0.09 4.97
C LEU A 264 7.18 1.16 5.53
N ASP A 265 7.97 2.21 5.75
CA ASP A 265 7.46 3.53 6.09
C ASP A 265 6.96 4.30 4.84
N VAL A 266 6.43 5.51 5.05
CA VAL A 266 5.88 6.34 3.96
C VAL A 266 6.93 6.71 2.90
N GLU A 267 8.17 6.96 3.32
CA GLU A 267 9.26 7.34 2.43
C GLU A 267 9.66 6.15 1.56
N GLU A 268 9.83 4.98 2.17
CA GLU A 268 10.14 3.72 1.50
C GLU A 268 9.01 3.26 0.57
N ARG A 269 7.74 3.39 0.97
CA ARG A 269 6.58 3.08 0.10
C ARG A 269 6.54 3.98 -1.13
N THR A 270 6.74 5.29 -0.94
CA THR A 270 6.77 6.23 -2.07
C THR A 270 7.94 5.93 -2.99
N MET A 271 9.11 5.62 -2.44
CA MET A 271 10.30 5.24 -3.19
C MET A 271 10.07 3.98 -4.02
N ILE A 272 9.53 2.92 -3.43
CA ILE A 272 9.22 1.66 -4.11
C ILE A 272 8.16 1.85 -5.19
N SER A 273 7.11 2.65 -4.94
CA SER A 273 6.09 2.95 -5.95
C SER A 273 6.71 3.54 -7.21
N ARG A 274 7.66 4.49 -7.07
CA ARG A 274 8.35 5.10 -8.20
C ARG A 274 9.26 4.12 -8.93
N ILE A 275 9.94 3.24 -8.20
CA ILE A 275 10.83 2.24 -8.79
C ILE A 275 10.04 1.21 -9.59
N ILE A 276 8.98 0.64 -8.99
CA ILE A 276 8.09 -0.31 -9.68
C ILE A 276 7.55 0.35 -10.94
N ARG A 277 6.99 1.56 -10.81
CA ARG A 277 6.41 2.26 -11.96
C ARG A 277 7.45 2.51 -13.05
N ARG A 278 8.55 3.19 -12.73
CA ARG A 278 9.61 3.49 -13.70
C ARG A 278 10.18 2.23 -14.37
N PHE A 279 10.38 1.16 -13.61
CA PHE A 279 10.86 -0.11 -14.15
C PHE A 279 9.88 -0.67 -15.18
N ILE A 280 8.60 -0.80 -14.83
CA ILE A 280 7.56 -1.33 -15.71
C ILE A 280 7.40 -0.46 -16.96
N GLU A 281 7.43 0.87 -16.80
CA GLU A 281 7.35 1.80 -17.93
C GLU A 281 8.55 1.68 -18.88
N ASN A 282 9.77 1.54 -18.35
CA ASN A 282 10.99 1.42 -19.16
C ASN A 282 11.11 0.07 -19.87
N LYS A 283 10.72 -1.02 -19.20
CA LYS A 283 10.79 -2.38 -19.76
C LYS A 283 9.61 -2.72 -20.68
N GLU A 284 8.58 -1.86 -20.72
CA GLU A 284 7.27 -2.18 -21.32
C GLU A 284 6.66 -3.50 -20.80
N ALA A 285 7.02 -3.88 -19.57
CA ALA A 285 6.52 -5.07 -18.91
C ALA A 285 5.11 -4.85 -18.34
N THR A 286 4.47 -5.89 -17.81
CA THR A 286 3.18 -5.75 -17.13
C THR A 286 3.33 -6.13 -15.66
N ALA A 287 2.61 -5.46 -14.77
CA ALA A 287 2.64 -5.81 -13.35
C ALA A 287 1.26 -5.93 -12.71
N VAL A 288 1.15 -6.85 -11.76
CA VAL A 288 0.04 -6.93 -10.81
C VAL A 288 0.59 -6.64 -9.42
N VAL A 289 0.16 -5.54 -8.82
CA VAL A 289 0.57 -5.13 -7.48
C VAL A 289 -0.61 -5.27 -6.53
N ILE A 290 -0.53 -6.21 -5.61
CA ILE A 290 -1.58 -6.49 -4.64
C ILE A 290 -1.16 -5.89 -3.31
N ASP A 291 -1.99 -5.02 -2.73
CA ASP A 291 -1.70 -4.41 -1.44
C ASP A 291 -2.99 -4.00 -0.71
N HIS A 292 -2.82 -3.64 0.56
CA HIS A 292 -3.84 -3.01 1.40
C HIS A 292 -3.67 -1.51 1.51
N ASP A 293 -2.47 -1.00 1.19
CA ASP A 293 -2.16 0.42 1.24
C ASP A 293 -2.72 1.15 0.00
N VAL A 294 -3.79 1.91 0.25
CA VAL A 294 -4.45 2.75 -0.75
C VAL A 294 -3.47 3.74 -1.39
N TYR A 295 -2.48 4.26 -0.66
CA TYR A 295 -1.47 5.17 -1.21
C TYR A 295 -0.57 4.49 -2.22
N LEU A 296 -0.09 3.29 -1.90
CA LEU A 296 0.77 2.56 -2.82
C LEU A 296 0.03 2.25 -4.13
N ILE A 297 -1.20 1.73 -4.01
CA ILE A 297 -2.07 1.41 -5.15
C ILE A 297 -2.37 2.68 -5.98
N ASP A 298 -2.71 3.79 -5.33
CA ASP A 298 -2.93 5.08 -5.98
C ASP A 298 -1.70 5.60 -6.76
N LEU A 299 -0.50 5.38 -6.23
CA LEU A 299 0.75 5.84 -6.83
C LEU A 299 1.23 4.96 -7.99
N VAL A 300 0.96 3.65 -7.93
CA VAL A 300 1.56 2.68 -8.86
C VAL A 300 0.61 2.23 -9.96
N SER A 301 -0.71 2.19 -9.72
CA SER A 301 -1.66 1.47 -10.59
C SER A 301 -2.29 2.34 -11.67
N ASP A 302 -2.47 1.76 -12.87
CA ASP A 302 -3.20 2.33 -14.00
C ASP A 302 -4.65 1.82 -14.06
N ARG A 303 -4.89 0.58 -13.62
CA ARG A 303 -6.20 -0.08 -13.47
C ARG A 303 -6.28 -0.83 -12.15
N LEU A 304 -7.49 -1.19 -11.73
CA LEU A 304 -7.74 -1.76 -10.42
C LEU A 304 -8.61 -3.01 -10.45
N ILE A 305 -8.21 -4.05 -9.73
CA ILE A 305 -9.06 -5.18 -9.35
C ILE A 305 -9.47 -4.98 -7.89
N VAL A 306 -10.78 -4.88 -7.65
CA VAL A 306 -11.36 -4.74 -6.32
C VAL A 306 -11.85 -6.09 -5.83
N PHE A 307 -11.29 -6.56 -4.73
CA PHE A 307 -11.72 -7.79 -4.06
C PHE A 307 -12.84 -7.47 -3.07
N SER A 308 -13.93 -8.22 -3.18
CA SER A 308 -15.14 -8.06 -2.37
C SER A 308 -15.63 -9.42 -1.86
N GLY A 309 -16.51 -9.43 -0.87
CA GLY A 309 -17.09 -10.65 -0.31
C GLY A 309 -16.99 -10.69 1.22
N GLU A 310 -17.00 -11.90 1.78
CA GLU A 310 -16.94 -12.12 3.23
C GLU A 310 -15.59 -12.75 3.62
N PRO A 311 -14.72 -12.02 4.37
CA PRO A 311 -13.41 -12.51 4.80
C PRO A 311 -13.46 -13.89 5.45
N GLY A 312 -12.67 -14.83 4.92
CA GLY A 312 -12.60 -16.21 5.41
C GLY A 312 -13.69 -17.15 4.89
N THR A 313 -14.71 -16.63 4.19
CA THR A 313 -15.82 -17.42 3.64
C THR A 313 -15.83 -17.41 2.12
N PHE A 314 -15.93 -16.24 1.48
CA PHE A 314 -15.89 -16.15 0.03
C PHE A 314 -15.32 -14.81 -0.45
N GLY A 315 -14.56 -14.84 -1.53
CA GLY A 315 -14.06 -13.66 -2.21
C GLY A 315 -14.44 -13.65 -3.69
N ARG A 316 -14.63 -12.45 -4.24
CA ARG A 316 -14.83 -12.21 -5.67
C ARG A 316 -14.04 -11.02 -6.15
N THR A 317 -13.40 -11.13 -7.31
CA THR A 317 -12.73 -10.01 -7.96
C THR A 317 -13.71 -9.17 -8.80
N ASN A 318 -13.59 -7.85 -8.79
CA ASN A 318 -14.28 -6.96 -9.71
C ASN A 318 -13.23 -6.21 -10.53
N GLY A 319 -13.32 -6.29 -11.85
CA GLY A 319 -12.35 -5.70 -12.76
C GLY A 319 -11.48 -6.72 -13.47
N PRO A 320 -10.42 -6.24 -14.16
CA PRO A 320 -9.79 -4.94 -13.92
C PRO A 320 -10.64 -3.75 -14.41
N LEU A 321 -10.82 -2.74 -13.56
CA LEU A 321 -11.58 -1.51 -13.77
C LEU A 321 -10.65 -0.33 -13.99
N ASP A 322 -11.15 0.76 -14.56
CA ASP A 322 -10.42 2.03 -14.53
C ASP A 322 -10.24 2.49 -13.07
N MET A 323 -9.12 3.18 -12.78
CA MET A 323 -8.78 3.61 -11.42
C MET A 323 -9.91 4.37 -10.73
N ARG A 324 -10.57 5.29 -11.44
CA ARG A 324 -11.68 6.06 -10.87
C ARG A 324 -12.85 5.16 -10.49
N GLU A 325 -13.23 4.24 -11.36
CA GLU A 325 -14.36 3.34 -11.11
C GLU A 325 -14.06 2.39 -9.96
N GLY A 326 -12.90 1.72 -9.99
CA GLY A 326 -12.48 0.80 -8.96
C GLY A 326 -12.31 1.46 -7.59
N MET A 327 -11.67 2.63 -7.52
CA MET A 327 -11.52 3.35 -6.25
C MET A 327 -12.85 3.87 -5.73
N ASN A 328 -13.79 4.31 -6.58
CA ASN A 328 -15.12 4.68 -6.12
C ASN A 328 -15.89 3.48 -5.55
N LEU A 329 -15.83 2.33 -6.21
CA LEU A 329 -16.45 1.09 -5.71
C LEU A 329 -15.90 0.73 -4.32
N PHE A 330 -14.57 0.71 -4.19
CA PHE A 330 -13.88 0.33 -2.97
C PHE A 330 -14.10 1.32 -1.81
N LEU A 331 -13.90 2.63 -2.05
CA LEU A 331 -14.02 3.66 -1.02
C LEU A 331 -15.47 3.87 -0.57
N LYS A 332 -16.44 3.62 -1.45
CA LYS A 332 -17.87 3.62 -1.11
C LYS A 332 -18.20 2.57 -0.06
N GLU A 333 -17.64 1.37 -0.17
CA GLU A 333 -17.81 0.30 0.82
C GLU A 333 -17.25 0.69 2.20
N LEU A 334 -16.10 1.38 2.20
CA LEU A 334 -15.47 1.92 3.42
C LEU A 334 -16.20 3.15 4.01
N ASN A 335 -17.10 3.77 3.22
CA ASN A 335 -17.77 5.03 3.54
C ASN A 335 -16.79 6.17 3.90
N ILE A 336 -15.72 6.29 3.11
CA ILE A 336 -14.69 7.34 3.23
C ILE A 336 -14.44 7.99 1.88
N THR A 337 -14.09 9.28 1.86
CA THR A 337 -13.78 10.00 0.62
C THR A 337 -12.33 10.44 0.61
N PHE A 338 -11.71 10.42 -0.57
CA PHE A 338 -10.35 10.84 -0.83
C PHE A 338 -10.34 12.09 -1.71
N ARG A 339 -9.34 12.93 -1.46
CA ARG A 339 -8.96 14.05 -2.33
C ARG A 339 -7.45 14.15 -2.47
N ARG A 340 -7.00 15.00 -3.39
CA ARG A 340 -5.60 15.42 -3.47
C ARG A 340 -5.37 16.63 -2.58
N ASP A 341 -4.33 16.57 -1.76
CA ASP A 341 -3.83 17.76 -1.08
C ASP A 341 -3.23 18.73 -2.10
N GLU A 342 -3.55 20.02 -1.97
CA GLU A 342 -3.15 21.03 -2.96
C GLU A 342 -1.64 21.24 -2.99
N ASP A 343 -0.98 21.12 -1.84
CA ASP A 343 0.42 21.46 -1.64
C ASP A 343 1.36 20.31 -2.00
N THR A 344 1.01 19.11 -1.55
CA THR A 344 1.87 17.93 -1.63
C THR A 344 1.41 16.93 -2.69
N LYS A 345 0.20 17.13 -3.25
CA LYS A 345 -0.48 16.21 -4.17
C LYS A 345 -0.67 14.80 -3.60
N ARG A 346 -0.46 14.60 -2.29
CA ARG A 346 -0.71 13.31 -1.66
C ARG A 346 -2.21 13.00 -1.64
N PRO A 347 -2.60 11.72 -1.70
CA PRO A 347 -3.94 11.30 -1.33
C PRO A 347 -4.25 11.69 0.12
N ARG A 348 -5.45 12.18 0.36
CA ARG A 348 -5.88 12.64 1.67
C ARG A 348 -7.31 12.20 1.93
N ILE A 349 -7.50 11.52 3.05
CA ILE A 349 -8.83 11.15 3.54
C ILE A 349 -9.51 12.39 4.08
N ASN A 350 -10.77 12.61 3.73
CA ASN A 350 -11.57 13.64 4.37
C ASN A 350 -12.03 13.19 5.75
N LYS A 351 -12.06 14.13 6.69
CA LYS A 351 -12.72 13.92 7.98
C LYS A 351 -14.19 13.57 7.74
N LEU A 352 -14.67 12.58 8.48
CA LEU A 352 -16.03 12.07 8.38
C LEU A 352 -17.05 13.20 8.60
N ASN A 353 -18.06 13.25 7.75
CA ASN A 353 -19.15 14.22 7.80
C ASN A 353 -18.72 15.69 7.62
N SER A 354 -17.46 15.94 7.27
CA SER A 354 -17.01 17.27 6.85
C SER A 354 -17.80 17.73 5.62
N ARG A 355 -17.83 19.05 5.36
CA ARG A 355 -18.54 19.62 4.20
C ARG A 355 -18.15 18.91 2.90
N LEU A 356 -16.83 18.76 2.67
CA LEU A 356 -16.31 18.13 1.46
C LEU A 356 -16.61 16.62 1.38
N ASP A 357 -16.59 15.90 2.53
CA ASP A 357 -16.96 14.47 2.57
C ASP A 357 -18.42 14.26 2.16
N ARG A 358 -19.33 15.13 2.64
CA ARG A 358 -20.76 15.09 2.27
C ARG A 358 -20.97 15.41 0.81
N GLU A 359 -20.37 16.49 0.31
CA GLU A 359 -20.47 16.90 -1.10
C GLU A 359 -19.97 15.81 -2.05
N GLN A 360 -18.85 15.13 -1.73
CA GLN A 360 -18.34 14.03 -2.53
C GLN A 360 -19.27 12.80 -2.50
N LYS A 361 -19.79 12.44 -1.32
CA LYS A 361 -20.73 11.31 -1.17
C LYS A 361 -22.03 11.52 -1.93
N GLU A 362 -22.59 12.73 -1.88
CA GLU A 362 -23.81 13.11 -2.60
C GLU A 362 -23.64 12.97 -4.12
N LYS A 363 -22.43 13.28 -4.63
CA LYS A 363 -22.08 13.12 -6.05
C LYS A 363 -21.66 11.69 -6.43
N GLY A 364 -21.50 10.79 -5.46
CA GLY A 364 -20.93 9.46 -5.68
C GLY A 364 -19.44 9.48 -6.04
N GLU A 365 -18.71 10.56 -5.71
CA GLU A 365 -17.31 10.80 -6.04
C GLU A 365 -16.40 10.59 -4.83
N TYR A 366 -16.30 9.33 -4.38
CA TYR A 366 -15.45 8.92 -3.27
C TYR A 366 -13.96 9.02 -3.56
N TYR A 367 -13.58 8.86 -4.82
CA TYR A 367 -12.23 9.12 -5.31
C TYR A 367 -12.23 10.40 -6.13
N TYR A 368 -11.18 11.21 -6.00
CA TYR A 368 -11.09 12.47 -6.71
C TYR A 368 -11.11 12.25 -8.23
N GLY A 369 -11.94 13.04 -8.90
CA GLY A 369 -11.88 13.22 -10.36
C GLY A 369 -10.72 14.15 -10.72
N ARG A 370 -10.32 14.13 -11.99
CA ARG A 370 -9.36 15.10 -12.54
C ARG A 370 -9.88 16.53 -12.39
#